data_AF-A0A1F9MSX6-F1
#
_entry.id   AF-A0A1F9MSX6-F1
#
_cell.length_a   1.000
_cell.length_b   1.000
_cell.length_c   1.000
_cell.angle_alpha   90.00
_cell.angle_beta   90.00
_cell.angle_gamma   90.00
#
_symmetry.space_group_name_H-M   'P 1'
#
loop_
_entity.id
_entity.type
_entity.pdbx_description
1 polymer ?
#
loop_
_entity_poly.entity_id
_entity_poly.type
_entity_poly.pdbx_seq_one_letter_code
_entity_poly.pdbx_strand_id
1 'polypeptide(L)'
;MKTTLIILMALSTAACSSKIAPRDQYVKALNQRLEGNPTAYYDGMLKLAVEEPESRAGRRAKATLQGGSIMTTVAITGILAAIAIPNFLKFQARAKQSEAKTNLKRLFVALKSTYVETGRYCRTFETCGFTPDPTMKYLYFMGRDEIVGGAGADSVMLLRMRAMPVLEALNIEPGITRAGFTFVAVGDIDGDDELDVWTINQDNDLVNAQNDAE
;
A
#
# COMPACT_ATOMS: atom_id res chain seq x y z
N MET A 1 56.03 -64.03 -51.00
CA MET A 1 55.34 -64.65 -49.84
C MET A 1 54.50 -63.56 -49.19
N LYS A 2 53.16 -63.60 -49.33
CA LYS A 2 52.18 -63.89 -48.24
C LYS A 2 52.43 -62.98 -47.01
N THR A 3 51.51 -62.16 -46.51
CA THR A 3 50.10 -62.47 -46.18
C THR A 3 49.33 -61.20 -45.80
N THR A 4 48.16 -61.02 -46.40
CA THR A 4 46.87 -60.50 -45.86
C THR A 4 46.86 -59.65 -44.58
N LEU A 5 46.35 -58.41 -44.66
CA LEU A 5 45.40 -57.89 -43.67
C LEU A 5 44.44 -56.88 -44.33
N ILE A 6 43.17 -57.26 -44.38
CA ILE A 6 42.04 -56.52 -44.94
C ILE A 6 41.71 -55.37 -43.99
N ILE A 7 41.95 -54.13 -44.42
CA ILE A 7 41.46 -52.92 -43.74
C ILE A 7 39.98 -52.79 -44.08
N LEU A 8 39.14 -53.24 -43.15
CA LEU A 8 37.71 -53.03 -43.16
C LEU A 8 37.44 -51.52 -42.96
N MET A 9 37.30 -50.77 -44.05
CA MET A 9 36.63 -49.46 -44.07
C MET A 9 35.16 -49.68 -43.69
N ALA A 10 34.89 -49.78 -42.38
CA ALA A 10 33.56 -49.58 -41.84
C ALA A 10 33.30 -48.07 -41.84
N LEU A 11 32.73 -47.64 -42.97
CA LEU A 11 32.02 -46.40 -43.21
C LEU A 11 31.36 -45.90 -41.91
N SER A 12 31.95 -44.88 -41.28
CA SER A 12 31.24 -44.03 -40.32
C SER A 12 30.22 -43.24 -41.12
N THR A 13 29.06 -43.84 -41.35
CA THR A 13 27.84 -43.07 -41.61
C THR A 13 27.51 -42.37 -40.31
N ALA A 14 28.18 -41.24 -40.07
CA ALA A 14 27.56 -40.16 -39.35
C ALA A 14 26.29 -39.84 -40.13
N ALA A 15 25.19 -40.50 -39.76
CA ALA A 15 23.87 -40.03 -40.05
C ALA A 15 23.84 -38.61 -39.48
N CYS A 16 24.05 -37.63 -40.35
CA CYS A 16 23.70 -36.27 -40.09
C CYS A 16 22.17 -36.32 -39.97
N SER A 17 21.67 -36.69 -38.79
CA SER A 17 20.29 -36.49 -38.40
C SER A 17 20.10 -35.00 -38.55
N SER A 18 19.50 -34.61 -39.67
CA SER A 18 19.39 -33.23 -40.10
C SER A 18 18.62 -32.49 -39.03
N LYS A 19 19.35 -31.86 -38.10
CA LYS A 19 18.73 -31.01 -37.09
C LYS A 19 17.95 -29.96 -37.86
N ILE A 20 16.63 -29.98 -37.71
CA ILE A 20 15.73 -29.03 -38.36
C ILE A 20 16.26 -27.63 -38.02
N ALA A 21 16.44 -26.78 -39.04
CA ALA A 21 17.02 -25.46 -38.82
C ALA A 21 16.17 -24.66 -37.81
N PRO A 22 16.78 -23.83 -36.93
CA PRO A 22 16.05 -23.08 -35.90
C PRO A 22 14.91 -22.21 -36.46
N ARG A 23 15.07 -21.70 -37.69
CA ARG A 23 14.02 -20.96 -38.42
C ARG A 23 12.81 -21.84 -38.72
N ASP A 24 13.02 -23.07 -39.17
CA ASP A 24 11.94 -23.97 -39.59
C ASP A 24 11.19 -24.50 -38.37
N GLN A 25 11.89 -24.71 -37.25
CA GLN A 25 11.27 -25.00 -35.96
C GLN A 25 10.36 -23.84 -35.50
N TYR A 26 10.82 -22.59 -35.65
CA TYR A 26 10.03 -21.40 -35.35
C TYR A 26 8.78 -21.28 -36.22
N VAL A 27 8.91 -21.52 -37.53
CA VAL A 27 7.77 -21.52 -38.47
C VAL A 27 6.78 -22.64 -38.16
N LYS A 28 7.26 -23.84 -37.84
CA LYS A 28 6.41 -24.95 -37.42
C LYS A 28 5.60 -24.60 -36.18
N ALA A 29 6.22 -23.98 -35.18
CA ALA A 29 5.50 -23.50 -34.00
C ALA A 29 4.44 -22.45 -34.41
N LEU A 30 4.80 -21.45 -35.21
CA LEU A 30 3.84 -20.43 -35.69
C LEU A 30 2.63 -21.02 -36.41
N ASN A 31 2.80 -22.07 -37.21
CA ASN A 31 1.68 -22.74 -37.89
C ASN A 31 0.71 -23.38 -36.88
N GLN A 32 1.20 -23.91 -35.75
CA GLN A 32 0.33 -24.41 -34.67
C GLN A 32 -0.58 -23.31 -34.11
N ARG A 33 -0.11 -22.05 -34.07
CA ARG A 33 -0.94 -20.92 -33.69
C ARG A 33 -2.02 -20.61 -34.72
N LEU A 34 -1.70 -20.70 -36.02
CA LEU A 34 -2.67 -20.51 -37.11
C LEU A 34 -3.73 -21.61 -37.13
N GLU A 35 -3.33 -22.84 -36.77
CA GLU A 35 -4.21 -24.01 -36.64
C GLU A 35 -5.09 -23.95 -35.38
N GLY A 36 -4.93 -22.93 -34.52
CA GLY A 36 -5.68 -22.80 -33.28
C GLY A 36 -5.27 -23.78 -32.18
N ASN A 37 -4.06 -24.33 -32.24
CA ASN A 37 -3.48 -25.20 -31.21
C ASN A 37 -2.44 -24.43 -30.36
N PRO A 38 -2.89 -23.68 -29.33
CA PRO A 38 -2.01 -22.84 -28.53
C PRO A 38 -0.98 -23.66 -27.74
N THR A 39 -1.35 -24.84 -27.24
CA THR A 39 -0.46 -25.68 -26.43
C THR A 39 0.76 -26.13 -27.23
N ALA A 40 0.55 -26.62 -28.45
CA ALA A 40 1.63 -27.04 -29.34
C ALA A 40 2.49 -25.86 -29.83
N TYR A 41 1.89 -24.67 -29.99
CA TYR A 41 2.63 -23.43 -30.26
C TYR A 41 3.57 -23.07 -29.12
N TYR A 42 3.08 -23.02 -27.87
CA TYR A 42 3.89 -22.65 -26.70
C TYR A 42 4.99 -23.67 -26.42
N ASP A 43 4.70 -24.98 -26.52
CA ASP A 43 5.69 -26.05 -26.37
C ASP A 43 6.82 -25.94 -27.40
N GLY A 44 6.45 -25.75 -28.69
CA GLY A 44 7.44 -25.56 -29.76
C GLY A 44 8.30 -24.31 -29.59
N MET A 45 7.71 -23.20 -29.13
CA MET A 45 8.45 -21.96 -28.85
C MET A 45 9.38 -22.11 -27.63
N LEU A 46 8.94 -22.81 -26.59
CA LEU A 46 9.73 -23.05 -25.37
C LEU A 46 10.94 -23.92 -25.68
N LYS A 47 10.69 -25.02 -26.40
CA LYS A 47 11.74 -25.93 -26.86
C LYS A 47 12.81 -25.18 -27.66
N LEU A 48 12.40 -24.37 -28.64
CA LEU A 48 13.32 -23.57 -29.45
C LEU A 48 14.11 -22.53 -28.62
N ALA A 49 13.46 -21.90 -27.64
CA ALA A 49 14.11 -20.92 -26.77
C ALA A 49 15.16 -21.53 -25.83
N VAL A 50 14.98 -22.79 -25.43
CA VAL A 50 15.90 -23.53 -24.54
C VAL A 50 17.03 -24.20 -25.32
N GLU A 51 16.72 -24.84 -26.45
CA GLU A 51 17.69 -25.59 -27.23
C GLU A 51 18.62 -24.70 -28.07
N GLU A 52 18.14 -23.53 -28.55
CA GLU A 52 18.87 -22.66 -29.48
C GLU A 52 18.89 -21.18 -29.04
N PRO A 53 19.39 -20.84 -27.83
CA PRO A 53 19.26 -19.51 -27.22
C PRO A 53 19.98 -18.39 -27.98
N GLU A 54 21.09 -18.70 -28.64
CA GLU A 54 21.89 -17.73 -29.41
C GLU A 54 21.33 -17.43 -30.80
N SER A 55 20.44 -18.30 -31.30
CA SER A 55 19.85 -18.14 -32.62
C SER A 55 18.87 -16.96 -32.64
N ARG A 56 18.76 -16.26 -33.79
CA ARG A 56 17.78 -15.17 -33.93
C ARG A 56 16.35 -15.66 -33.68
N ALA A 57 16.04 -16.89 -34.08
CA ALA A 57 14.74 -17.52 -33.89
C ALA A 57 14.47 -17.82 -32.40
N GLY A 58 15.45 -18.39 -31.69
CA GLY A 58 15.38 -18.64 -30.25
C GLY A 58 15.25 -17.37 -29.42
N ARG A 59 16.00 -16.30 -29.76
CA ARG A 59 15.83 -14.98 -29.11
C ARG A 59 14.42 -14.40 -29.31
N ARG A 60 13.84 -14.53 -30.51
CA ARG A 60 12.45 -14.10 -30.78
C ARG A 60 11.42 -14.97 -30.08
N ALA A 61 11.63 -16.28 -30.02
CA ALA A 61 10.78 -17.20 -29.27
C ALA A 61 10.78 -16.86 -27.78
N LYS A 62 11.96 -16.71 -27.17
CA LYS A 62 12.13 -16.27 -25.78
C LYS A 62 11.44 -14.92 -25.52
N ALA A 63 11.65 -13.94 -26.39
CA ALA A 63 11.01 -12.62 -26.26
C ALA A 63 9.48 -12.70 -26.38
N THR A 64 8.95 -13.57 -27.24
CA THR A 64 7.49 -13.76 -27.40
C THR A 64 6.88 -14.42 -26.16
N LEU A 65 7.54 -15.43 -25.60
CA LEU A 65 7.10 -16.12 -24.37
C LEU A 65 7.16 -15.20 -23.15
N GLN A 66 8.29 -14.51 -22.96
CA GLN A 66 8.49 -13.59 -21.85
C GLN A 66 7.58 -12.36 -21.96
N GLY A 67 7.40 -11.82 -23.16
CA GLY A 67 6.49 -10.70 -23.41
C GLY A 67 5.05 -11.07 -23.08
N GLY A 68 4.57 -12.24 -23.53
CA GLY A 68 3.18 -12.65 -23.29
C GLY A 68 2.82 -12.82 -21.80
N SER A 69 3.70 -13.45 -21.02
CA SER A 69 3.45 -13.70 -19.59
C SER A 69 3.56 -12.44 -18.73
N ILE A 70 4.51 -11.54 -19.02
CA ILE A 70 4.64 -10.26 -18.31
C ILE A 70 3.43 -9.36 -18.59
N MET A 71 3.01 -9.24 -19.85
CA MET A 71 1.86 -8.37 -20.21
C MET A 71 0.56 -8.82 -19.53
N THR A 72 0.32 -10.13 -19.49
CA THR A 72 -0.87 -10.69 -18.82
C THR A 72 -0.80 -10.48 -17.31
N THR A 73 0.37 -10.72 -16.70
CA THR A 73 0.58 -10.53 -15.27
C THR A 73 0.38 -9.06 -14.88
N VAL A 74 1.00 -8.12 -15.62
CA VAL A 74 0.86 -6.67 -15.39
C VAL A 74 -0.58 -6.19 -15.61
N ALA A 75 -1.30 -6.76 -16.58
CA ALA A 75 -2.71 -6.44 -16.79
C ALA A 75 -3.58 -6.86 -15.59
N ILE A 76 -3.40 -8.09 -15.07
CA ILE A 76 -4.16 -8.59 -13.93
C ILE A 76 -3.77 -7.84 -12.65
N THR A 77 -2.48 -7.62 -12.39
CA THR A 77 -2.04 -6.87 -11.20
C THR A 77 -2.48 -5.42 -11.26
N GLY A 78 -2.53 -4.81 -12.45
CA GLY A 78 -3.07 -3.46 -12.64
C GLY A 78 -4.54 -3.34 -12.24
N ILE A 79 -5.38 -4.30 -12.66
CA ILE A 79 -6.80 -4.31 -12.29
C ILE A 79 -6.98 -4.52 -10.78
N LEU A 80 -6.23 -5.47 -10.19
CA LEU A 80 -6.29 -5.72 -8.75
C LEU A 80 -5.81 -4.52 -7.94
N ALA A 81 -4.71 -3.88 -8.35
CA ALA A 81 -4.17 -2.69 -7.71
C ALA A 81 -5.15 -1.52 -7.77
N ALA A 82 -5.82 -1.31 -8.92
CA ALA A 82 -6.81 -0.24 -9.07
C ALA A 82 -7.97 -0.34 -8.07
N ILE A 83 -8.38 -1.56 -7.69
CA ILE A 83 -9.43 -1.79 -6.68
C ILE A 83 -8.85 -1.75 -5.26
N ALA A 84 -7.66 -2.32 -5.07
CA ALA A 84 -7.07 -2.51 -3.75
C ALA A 84 -6.49 -1.22 -3.15
N ILE A 85 -5.81 -0.39 -3.96
CA ILE A 85 -5.15 0.85 -3.50
C ILE A 85 -6.14 1.82 -2.82
N PRO A 86 -7.27 2.22 -3.43
CA PRO A 86 -8.19 3.17 -2.79
C PRO A 86 -8.80 2.60 -1.50
N ASN A 87 -9.14 1.31 -1.49
CA ASN A 87 -9.64 0.65 -0.29
C ASN A 87 -8.59 0.62 0.83
N PHE A 88 -7.33 0.34 0.48
CA PHE A 88 -6.22 0.34 1.43
C PHE A 88 -5.99 1.72 2.04
N LEU A 89 -6.05 2.80 1.24
CA LEU A 89 -5.96 4.17 1.74
C LEU A 89 -7.10 4.48 2.73
N LYS A 90 -8.35 4.12 2.40
CA LYS A 90 -9.49 4.27 3.32
C LYS A 90 -9.34 3.48 4.61
N PHE A 91 -8.79 2.27 4.56
CA PHE A 91 -8.54 1.48 5.76
C PHE A 91 -7.46 2.11 6.64
N GLN A 92 -6.40 2.65 6.05
CA GLN A 92 -5.38 3.39 6.80
C GLN A 92 -5.96 4.63 7.46
N ALA A 93 -6.76 5.42 6.73
CA ALA A 93 -7.41 6.61 7.27
C ALA A 93 -8.32 6.27 8.46
N ARG A 94 -9.18 5.25 8.32
CA ARG A 94 -10.05 4.77 9.41
C ARG A 94 -9.27 4.27 10.62
N ALA A 95 -8.12 3.62 10.40
CA ALA A 95 -7.25 3.19 11.49
C ALA A 95 -6.68 4.39 12.24
N LYS A 96 -6.20 5.42 11.54
CA LYS A 96 -5.74 6.68 12.16
C LYS A 96 -6.87 7.39 12.91
N GLN A 97 -8.07 7.50 12.32
CA GLN A 97 -9.24 8.07 13.00
C GLN A 97 -9.65 7.29 14.26
N SER A 98 -9.44 5.96 14.28
CA SER A 98 -9.74 5.14 15.46
C SER A 98 -8.87 5.51 16.66
N GLU A 99 -7.65 5.98 16.43
CA GLU A 99 -6.75 6.52 17.45
C GLU A 99 -7.35 7.79 18.08
N ALA A 100 -7.76 8.76 17.25
CA ALA A 100 -8.39 10.01 17.68
C ALA A 100 -9.62 9.74 18.56
N LYS A 101 -10.54 8.90 18.07
CA LYS A 101 -11.77 8.52 18.80
C LYS A 101 -11.46 7.88 20.15
N THR A 102 -10.50 6.97 20.19
CA THR A 102 -10.14 6.24 21.41
C THR A 102 -9.53 7.19 22.44
N ASN A 103 -8.60 8.05 22.02
CA ASN A 103 -7.92 8.97 22.92
C ASN A 103 -8.83 10.10 23.42
N LEU A 104 -9.72 10.64 22.58
CA LEU A 104 -10.73 11.61 23.01
C LEU A 104 -11.67 11.02 24.07
N LYS A 105 -12.10 9.77 23.89
CA LYS A 105 -12.90 9.06 24.91
C LYS A 105 -12.12 8.81 26.20
N ARG A 106 -10.85 8.43 26.12
CA ARG A 106 -9.98 8.30 27.30
C ARG A 106 -9.89 9.62 28.06
N LEU A 107 -9.72 10.73 27.35
CA LEU A 107 -9.63 12.06 27.93
C LEU A 107 -10.96 12.49 28.60
N PHE A 108 -12.08 12.21 27.96
CA PHE A 108 -13.41 12.44 28.52
C PHE A 108 -13.60 11.68 29.86
N VAL A 109 -13.27 10.39 29.88
CA VAL A 109 -13.40 9.55 31.08
C VAL A 109 -12.47 10.05 32.19
N ALA A 110 -11.22 10.38 31.84
CA ALA A 110 -10.25 10.92 32.79
C ALA A 110 -10.75 12.22 33.44
N LEU A 111 -11.20 13.18 32.63
CA LEU A 111 -11.75 14.45 33.12
C LEU A 111 -12.94 14.24 34.05
N LYS A 112 -13.88 13.36 33.68
CA LYS A 112 -15.07 13.07 34.49
C LYS A 112 -14.70 12.36 35.80
N SER A 113 -13.74 11.44 35.80
CA SER A 113 -13.25 10.78 37.02
C SER A 113 -12.68 11.80 38.00
N THR A 114 -11.80 12.69 37.52
CA THR A 114 -11.21 13.75 38.35
C THR A 114 -12.26 14.69 38.92
N TYR A 115 -13.31 15.01 38.15
CA TYR A 115 -14.43 15.82 38.64
C TYR A 115 -15.21 15.13 39.75
N VAL A 116 -15.46 13.82 39.65
CA VAL A 116 -16.12 13.03 40.69
C VAL A 116 -15.26 12.98 41.97
N GLU A 117 -13.95 12.86 41.84
CA GLU A 117 -13.03 12.76 42.98
C GLU A 117 -12.79 14.09 43.70
N THR A 118 -12.62 15.18 42.95
CA THR A 118 -12.15 16.47 43.49
C THR A 118 -13.21 17.57 43.45
N GLY A 119 -14.35 17.34 42.78
CA GLY A 119 -15.37 18.34 42.51
C GLY A 119 -14.94 19.42 41.50
N ARG A 120 -13.79 19.25 40.84
CA ARG A 120 -13.24 20.24 39.90
C ARG A 120 -12.72 19.54 38.64
N TYR A 121 -12.88 20.21 37.50
CA TYR A 121 -12.27 19.77 36.26
C TYR A 121 -10.75 20.02 36.29
N CYS A 122 -9.96 19.02 35.91
CA CYS A 122 -8.54 19.19 35.61
C CYS A 122 -8.38 20.15 34.43
N ARG A 123 -7.22 20.82 34.35
CA ARG A 123 -6.97 21.90 33.37
C ARG A 123 -5.80 21.62 32.44
N THR A 124 -5.05 20.55 32.74
CA THR A 124 -3.89 20.11 31.97
C THR A 124 -3.96 18.60 31.79
N PHE A 125 -3.32 18.08 30.74
CA PHE A 125 -3.27 16.64 30.49
C PHE A 125 -2.64 15.88 31.67
N GLU A 126 -1.59 16.45 32.26
CA GLU A 126 -0.90 15.89 33.43
C GLU A 126 -1.83 15.81 34.65
N THR A 127 -2.58 16.87 34.95
CA THR A 127 -3.52 16.88 36.09
C THR A 127 -4.74 15.98 35.87
N CYS A 128 -5.08 15.69 34.62
CA CYS A 128 -6.07 14.68 34.26
C CYS A 128 -5.51 13.25 34.27
N GLY A 129 -4.21 13.05 34.51
CA GLY A 129 -3.57 11.73 34.43
C GLY A 129 -3.52 11.16 33.02
N PHE A 130 -3.62 12.01 31.99
CA PHE A 130 -3.52 11.60 30.59
C PHE A 130 -2.05 11.60 30.15
N THR A 131 -1.52 10.42 29.87
CA THR A 131 -0.17 10.26 29.33
C THR A 131 -0.22 10.09 27.82
N PRO A 132 0.41 10.99 27.05
CA PRO A 132 0.50 10.86 25.61
C PRO A 132 1.43 9.71 25.22
N ASP A 133 1.04 8.95 24.20
CA ASP A 133 1.93 7.99 23.56
C ASP A 133 2.78 8.74 22.53
N PRO A 134 4.12 8.56 22.50
CA PRO A 134 5.00 9.18 21.51
C PRO A 134 4.63 8.91 20.05
N THR A 135 3.79 7.92 19.78
CA THR A 135 3.36 7.54 18.43
C THR A 135 2.05 8.18 17.99
N MET A 136 1.39 8.96 18.88
CA MET A 136 0.10 9.59 18.58
C MET A 136 0.20 10.53 17.38
N LYS A 137 -0.64 10.29 16.36
CA LYS A 137 -0.62 11.06 15.11
C LYS A 137 -1.42 12.35 15.21
N TYR A 138 -2.47 12.36 16.02
CA TYR A 138 -3.28 13.54 16.23
C TYR A 138 -2.69 14.45 17.30
N LEU A 139 -2.90 15.74 17.13
CA LEU A 139 -2.71 16.77 18.12
C LEU A 139 -4.01 16.98 18.89
N TYR A 140 -3.96 16.76 20.20
CA TYR A 140 -5.12 16.90 21.08
C TYR A 140 -5.09 18.26 21.77
N PHE A 141 -6.24 18.92 21.82
CA PHE A 141 -6.44 20.20 22.50
C PHE A 141 -7.39 20.01 23.68
N MET A 142 -6.90 20.35 24.88
CA MET A 142 -7.72 20.50 26.09
C MET A 142 -8.05 21.99 26.35
N GLY A 143 -7.33 22.88 25.69
CA GLY A 143 -7.54 24.32 25.61
C GLY A 143 -6.74 24.87 24.44
N ARG A 144 -6.79 26.19 24.20
CA ARG A 144 -5.99 26.81 23.12
C ARG A 144 -4.50 26.52 23.25
N ASP A 145 -3.97 26.59 24.47
CA ASP A 145 -2.54 26.43 24.73
C ASP A 145 -2.15 25.04 25.23
N GLU A 146 -3.09 24.34 25.86
CA GLU A 146 -2.88 23.00 26.40
C GLU A 146 -3.08 21.95 25.31
N ILE A 147 -1.96 21.52 24.73
CA ILE A 147 -1.89 20.57 23.63
C ILE A 147 -0.96 19.39 23.90
N VAL A 148 -1.25 18.24 23.30
CA VAL A 148 -0.39 17.06 23.40
C VAL A 148 -0.52 16.15 22.17
N GLY A 149 0.51 15.39 21.85
CA GLY A 149 0.53 14.49 20.68
C GLY A 149 1.15 15.14 19.44
N GLY A 150 0.70 14.76 18.25
CA GLY A 150 1.18 15.32 16.98
C GLY A 150 2.53 14.77 16.52
N ALA A 151 2.82 13.49 16.77
CA ALA A 151 3.98 12.77 16.22
C ALA A 151 3.74 12.28 14.77
N GLY A 152 2.98 13.08 14.00
CA GLY A 152 2.61 12.84 12.61
C GLY A 152 3.74 13.17 11.63
N ALA A 153 3.38 13.37 10.36
CA ALA A 153 4.31 13.86 9.34
C ALA A 153 4.75 15.31 9.64
N ASP A 154 3.84 16.09 10.22
CA ASP A 154 4.09 17.45 10.65
C ASP A 154 4.75 17.52 12.03
N SER A 155 5.63 18.51 12.21
CA SER A 155 6.02 18.91 13.57
C SER A 155 4.80 19.46 14.31
N VAL A 156 4.70 19.21 15.61
CA VAL A 156 3.61 19.69 16.48
C VAL A 156 3.28 21.16 16.27
N MET A 157 4.31 22.00 16.07
CA MET A 157 4.14 23.44 15.84
C MET A 157 3.48 23.75 14.50
N LEU A 158 3.86 23.06 13.42
CA LEU A 158 3.24 23.23 12.09
C LEU A 158 1.76 22.82 12.14
N LEU A 159 1.48 21.65 12.72
CA LEU A 159 0.11 21.15 12.83
C LEU A 159 -0.76 22.09 13.68
N ARG A 160 -0.23 22.64 14.78
CA ARG A 160 -0.92 23.66 15.57
C ARG A 160 -1.22 24.93 14.77
N MET A 161 -0.25 25.42 13.99
CA MET A 161 -0.44 26.62 13.17
C MET A 161 -1.51 26.42 12.09
N ARG A 162 -1.59 25.23 11.49
CA ARG A 162 -2.64 24.86 10.52
C ARG A 162 -4.00 24.64 11.20
N ALA A 163 -4.02 24.04 12.39
CA ALA A 163 -5.24 23.69 13.11
C ALA A 163 -6.03 24.93 13.58
N MET A 164 -5.37 25.93 14.17
CA MET A 164 -6.05 27.09 14.76
C MET A 164 -7.03 27.82 13.82
N PRO A 165 -6.65 28.21 12.58
CA PRO A 165 -7.59 28.87 11.66
C PRO A 165 -8.75 27.94 11.25
N VAL A 166 -8.52 26.64 11.16
CA VAL A 166 -9.58 25.66 10.85
C VAL A 166 -10.60 25.58 12.00
N LEU A 167 -10.13 25.50 13.24
CA LEU A 167 -11.02 25.48 14.41
C LEU A 167 -11.84 26.77 14.52
N GLU A 168 -11.23 27.92 14.21
CA GLU A 168 -11.93 29.20 14.15
C GLU A 168 -13.00 29.21 13.06
N ALA A 169 -12.70 28.74 11.85
CA ALA A 169 -13.66 28.64 10.75
C ALA A 169 -14.85 27.72 11.07
N LEU A 170 -14.62 26.68 11.87
CA LEU A 170 -15.66 25.73 12.32
C LEU A 170 -16.41 26.19 13.58
N ASN A 171 -16.06 27.34 14.16
CA ASN A 171 -16.57 27.82 15.47
C ASN A 171 -16.35 26.81 16.62
N ILE A 172 -15.21 26.13 16.61
CA ILE A 172 -14.84 25.15 17.64
C ILE A 172 -13.84 25.80 18.60
N GLU A 173 -14.25 25.99 19.85
CA GLU A 173 -13.35 26.48 20.91
C GLU A 173 -12.94 25.33 21.85
N PRO A 174 -11.74 24.76 21.70
CA PRO A 174 -11.24 23.78 22.66
C PRO A 174 -11.05 24.44 24.02
N GLY A 175 -11.54 23.78 25.07
CA GLY A 175 -11.45 24.33 26.40
C GLY A 175 -12.43 23.73 27.39
N ILE A 176 -12.21 24.09 28.64
CA ILE A 176 -13.10 23.77 29.76
C ILE A 176 -13.66 25.10 30.26
N THR A 177 -14.97 25.26 30.24
CA THR A 177 -15.67 26.46 30.74
C THR A 177 -16.56 26.10 31.92
N ARG A 178 -17.32 27.08 32.43
CA ARG A 178 -18.37 26.79 33.42
C ARG A 178 -19.59 26.10 32.78
N ALA A 179 -19.80 26.27 31.48
CA ALA A 179 -20.94 25.73 30.76
C ALA A 179 -20.71 24.29 30.28
N GLY A 180 -19.46 23.88 30.10
CA GLY A 180 -19.11 22.55 29.59
C GLY A 180 -17.65 22.46 29.22
N PHE A 181 -17.30 21.46 28.42
CA PHE A 181 -15.97 21.32 27.86
C PHE A 181 -16.05 20.76 26.44
N THR A 182 -15.05 21.11 25.64
CA THR A 182 -14.87 20.58 24.31
C THR A 182 -13.40 20.25 24.14
N PHE A 183 -13.12 18.99 23.86
CA PHE A 183 -11.79 18.53 23.49
C PHE A 183 -11.76 18.28 21.99
N VAL A 184 -10.61 18.54 21.39
CA VAL A 184 -10.44 18.46 19.94
C VAL A 184 -9.22 17.61 19.64
N ALA A 185 -9.30 16.79 18.60
CA ALA A 185 -8.15 16.10 18.02
C ALA A 185 -8.03 16.55 16.56
N VAL A 186 -6.86 17.02 16.16
CA VAL A 186 -6.57 17.46 14.79
C VAL A 186 -5.43 16.64 14.23
N GLY A 187 -5.56 16.15 13.00
CA GLY A 187 -4.52 15.38 12.34
C GLY A 187 -4.57 15.54 10.83
N ASP A 188 -3.44 15.31 10.19
CA ASP A 188 -3.30 15.24 8.74
C ASP A 188 -3.18 13.75 8.37
N ILE A 189 -4.21 13.20 7.71
CA ILE A 189 -4.32 11.77 7.49
C ILE A 189 -3.55 11.34 6.25
N ASP A 190 -3.62 12.08 5.16
CA ASP A 190 -3.09 11.67 3.86
C ASP A 190 -1.98 12.59 3.32
N GLY A 191 -1.62 13.63 4.05
CA GLY A 191 -0.50 14.53 3.78
C GLY A 191 -0.85 15.68 2.86
N ASP A 192 -2.14 16.00 2.70
CA ASP A 192 -2.58 17.16 1.94
C ASP A 192 -2.80 18.41 2.84
N ASP A 193 -3.40 19.47 2.29
CA ASP A 193 -3.59 20.73 3.01
C ASP A 193 -4.80 20.71 3.97
N GLU A 194 -5.72 19.75 3.81
CA GLU A 194 -6.90 19.57 4.64
C GLU A 194 -6.55 18.85 5.97
N LEU A 195 -7.40 19.01 6.98
CA LEU A 195 -7.16 18.47 8.31
C LEU A 195 -8.39 17.74 8.82
N ASP A 196 -8.18 16.57 9.42
CA ASP A 196 -9.22 15.82 10.10
C ASP A 196 -9.42 16.39 11.50
N VAL A 197 -10.65 16.80 11.81
CA VAL A 197 -11.00 17.45 13.08
C VAL A 197 -12.06 16.64 13.80
N TRP A 198 -11.67 15.99 14.90
CA TRP A 198 -12.60 15.32 15.81
C TRP A 198 -12.85 16.16 17.05
N THR A 199 -14.10 16.17 17.52
CA THR A 199 -14.47 16.83 18.78
C THR A 199 -15.20 15.88 19.71
N ILE A 200 -15.01 16.05 21.01
CA ILE A 200 -15.85 15.44 22.05
C ILE A 200 -16.27 16.48 23.06
N ASN A 201 -17.56 16.50 23.44
CA ASN A 201 -18.10 17.48 24.38
C ASN A 201 -18.50 16.86 25.74
N GLN A 202 -19.09 17.67 26.62
CA GLN A 202 -19.50 17.26 27.97
C GLN A 202 -20.56 16.14 28.01
N ASP A 203 -21.29 15.95 26.92
CA ASP A 203 -22.38 14.99 26.76
C ASP A 203 -21.91 13.68 26.09
N ASN A 204 -20.59 13.53 25.90
CA ASN A 204 -19.97 12.40 25.18
C ASN A 204 -20.39 12.32 23.71
N ASP A 205 -20.78 13.46 23.12
CA ASP A 205 -21.03 13.56 21.70
C ASP A 205 -19.68 13.65 20.98
N LEU A 206 -19.36 12.63 20.19
CA LEU A 206 -18.09 12.47 19.48
C LEU A 206 -18.35 12.64 17.98
N VAL A 207 -17.90 13.74 17.42
CA VAL A 207 -18.24 14.17 16.06
C VAL A 207 -16.97 14.33 15.23
N ASN A 208 -17.02 13.92 13.96
CA ASN A 208 -16.05 14.37 12.97
C ASN A 208 -16.55 15.71 12.41
N ALA A 209 -15.94 16.81 12.83
CA ALA A 209 -16.33 18.15 12.40
C ALA A 209 -15.80 18.51 11.01
N GLN A 210 -14.69 17.91 10.59
CA GLN A 210 -14.13 18.04 9.25
C GLN A 210 -13.39 16.75 8.91
N ASN A 211 -13.88 16.03 7.89
CA ASN A 211 -13.37 14.72 7.53
C ASN A 211 -12.39 14.81 6.36
N ASP A 212 -11.14 14.52 6.64
CA ASP A 212 -10.01 14.51 5.68
C ASP A 212 -9.90 13.19 4.89
N ALA A 213 -10.74 12.20 5.22
CA ALA A 213 -10.70 10.88 4.60
C ALA A 213 -11.93 10.64 3.71
N GLU A 214 -11.84 10.90 2.40
CA GLU A 214 -12.85 10.49 1.41
C GLU A 214 -12.62 9.10 0.80
#